data_AF-A0A938ZW31-F1
#
_entry.id   AF-A0A938ZW31-F1
#
_cell.length_a   1.000
_cell.length_b   1.000
_cell.length_c   1.000
_cell.angle_alpha   90.00
_cell.angle_beta   90.00
_cell.angle_gamma   90.00
#
_symmetry.space_group_name_H-M   'P 1'
#
loop_
_entity.id
_entity.type
_entity.pdbx_description
1 polymer ?
#
loop_
_entity_poly.entity_id
_entity_poly.type
_entity_poly.pdbx_seq_one_letter_code
_entity_poly.pdbx_strand_id
1 'polypeptide(L)'
;MNTLLFPVILAGGKGERFWPLSRKDRPKQFLSLDGSSRSLLQATADRLLALGGSWDSLWVITSSQIAEGVRQQLPDLPVENLLIESEGRDTAAAVAWASLEIKQRYGEDAVIGFFPADHWIADQEAFAHTLSAATQLATSTAAIVTLGIKPTFPSTGYGYIEQGEKIGSFNELPAYHVNRFTEKPNRETAETFLSTGHFSWNSGMFVFRAGVVLKELHTHAPEIIEPLEQHGPDIYPQLPKKSIDYALMEKTTLAYVLPVDFGWDDLGDWNAIERLLKTEETPNVELATHVGLDTQGAIIYASNPEDVVVTIGLEDVVIVRDRNVTLVVKKERTQEIKQILKILQSDSRFTDLL
;
A
#
# COMPACT_ATOMS: atom_id res chain seq x y z
N MET A 1 -29.34 7.15 0.36
CA MET A 1 -28.77 6.75 1.65
C MET A 1 -27.27 6.74 1.45
N ASN A 2 -26.50 7.54 2.21
CA ASN A 2 -25.04 7.42 2.19
C ASN A 2 -24.71 6.03 2.74
N THR A 3 -24.38 5.08 1.87
CA THR A 3 -23.82 3.81 2.30
C THR A 3 -22.47 4.13 2.94
N LEU A 4 -22.35 3.90 4.25
CA LEU A 4 -21.14 4.22 5.00
C LEU A 4 -20.03 3.26 4.55
N LEU A 5 -18.99 3.78 3.89
CA LEU A 5 -17.76 3.06 3.60
C LEU A 5 -16.95 2.94 4.89
N PHE A 6 -16.50 1.73 5.23
CA PHE A 6 -15.58 1.45 6.33
C PHE A 6 -14.17 1.23 5.77
N PRO A 7 -13.31 2.27 5.76
CA PRO A 7 -11.94 2.10 5.35
C PRO A 7 -11.13 1.31 6.38
N VAL A 8 -10.39 0.31 5.90
CA VAL A 8 -9.45 -0.51 6.66
C VAL A 8 -8.05 -0.28 6.10
N ILE A 9 -7.17 0.30 6.91
CA ILE A 9 -5.77 0.48 6.57
C ILE A 9 -4.98 -0.80 6.92
N LEU A 10 -4.29 -1.38 5.93
CA LEU A 10 -3.36 -2.50 6.11
C LEU A 10 -1.95 -1.97 6.43
N ALA A 11 -1.51 -2.09 7.68
CA ALA A 11 -0.26 -1.51 8.18
C ALA A 11 0.80 -2.55 8.61
N GLY A 12 0.88 -3.70 7.93
CA GLY A 12 1.79 -4.81 8.27
C GLY A 12 3.19 -4.79 7.62
N GLY A 13 3.47 -3.84 6.72
CA GLY A 13 4.72 -3.78 5.96
C GLY A 13 5.95 -3.46 6.82
N LYS A 14 7.10 -4.07 6.50
CA LYS A 14 8.41 -3.69 7.09
C LYS A 14 9.08 -2.56 6.32
N GLY A 15 9.02 -2.61 4.99
CA GLY A 15 9.48 -1.53 4.12
C GLY A 15 10.98 -1.20 4.22
N GLU A 16 11.83 -2.23 4.27
CA GLU A 16 13.27 -2.16 4.54
C GLU A 16 14.12 -1.43 3.47
N ARG A 17 13.57 -1.16 2.28
CA ARG A 17 14.30 -0.56 1.15
C ARG A 17 14.57 0.93 1.31
N PHE A 18 13.95 1.57 2.29
CA PHE A 18 14.22 2.96 2.66
C PHE A 18 15.28 3.09 3.76
N TRP A 19 15.99 2.03 4.12
CA TRP A 19 17.11 2.14 5.05
C TRP A 19 18.13 3.16 4.50
N PRO A 20 18.72 4.03 5.33
CA PRO A 20 18.72 4.06 6.80
C PRO A 20 17.51 4.74 7.45
N LEU A 21 16.60 5.28 6.67
CA LEU A 21 15.41 5.96 7.19
C LEU A 21 14.42 4.95 7.79
N SER A 22 14.14 3.85 7.08
CA SER A 22 13.36 2.73 7.63
C SER A 22 14.19 1.90 8.61
N ARG A 23 13.60 1.55 9.75
CA ARG A 23 14.16 0.70 10.80
C ARG A 23 13.07 -0.20 11.39
N LYS A 24 13.43 -1.18 12.22
CA LYS A 24 12.44 -2.04 12.91
C LYS A 24 11.41 -1.25 13.74
N ASP A 25 11.87 -0.20 14.43
CA ASP A 25 11.03 0.71 15.24
C ASP A 25 10.31 1.77 14.40
N ARG A 26 10.74 1.98 13.16
CA ARG A 26 10.19 2.98 12.24
C ARG A 26 10.05 2.39 10.82
N PRO A 27 9.07 1.49 10.59
CA PRO A 27 8.81 0.92 9.28
C PRO A 27 8.32 1.97 8.27
N LYS A 28 8.30 1.61 6.99
CA LYS A 28 8.01 2.52 5.87
C LYS A 28 6.74 3.36 6.05
N GLN A 29 5.66 2.78 6.53
CA GLN A 29 4.39 3.48 6.75
C GLN A 29 4.51 4.64 7.75
N PHE A 30 5.54 4.67 8.60
CA PHE A 30 5.79 5.77 9.53
C PHE A 30 6.75 6.84 8.98
N LEU A 31 7.22 6.69 7.74
CA LEU A 31 8.14 7.63 7.11
C LEU A 31 7.38 8.75 6.43
N SER A 32 7.91 9.97 6.56
CA SER A 32 7.58 11.08 5.67
C SER A 32 8.61 11.09 4.54
N LEU A 33 8.15 10.90 3.31
CA LEU A 33 9.00 10.71 2.14
C LEU A 33 8.88 11.86 1.13
N ASP A 34 7.89 12.73 1.32
CA ASP A 34 7.58 13.89 0.49
C ASP A 34 7.99 15.22 1.13
N GLY A 35 8.59 15.17 2.33
CA GLY A 35 8.97 16.37 3.10
C GLY A 35 7.81 17.05 3.82
N SER A 36 6.58 16.51 3.76
CA SER A 36 5.39 17.10 4.39
C SER A 36 5.37 16.99 5.92
N SER A 37 6.32 16.24 6.51
CA SER A 37 6.33 15.79 7.91
C SER A 37 5.18 14.85 8.31
N ARG A 38 4.24 14.56 7.41
CA ARG A 38 3.22 13.52 7.60
C ARG A 38 3.80 12.18 7.17
N SER A 39 3.56 11.15 7.97
CA SER A 39 3.91 9.78 7.56
C SER A 39 2.97 9.26 6.47
N LEU A 40 3.37 8.22 5.73
CA LEU A 40 2.48 7.57 4.76
C LEU A 40 1.18 7.05 5.39
N LEU A 41 1.25 6.54 6.63
CA LEU A 41 0.07 6.10 7.39
C LEU A 41 -0.85 7.28 7.68
N GLN A 42 -0.28 8.40 8.14
CA GLN A 42 -1.04 9.62 8.43
C GLN A 42 -1.65 10.19 7.15
N ALA A 43 -0.91 10.29 6.06
CA ALA A 43 -1.41 10.75 4.77
C ALA A 43 -2.54 9.85 4.24
N THR A 44 -2.44 8.53 4.46
CA THR A 44 -3.50 7.58 4.11
C THR A 44 -4.75 7.79 4.97
N ALA A 45 -4.60 7.97 6.29
CA ALA A 45 -5.71 8.26 7.17
C ALA A 45 -6.38 9.61 6.84
N ASP A 46 -5.60 10.67 6.62
CA ASP A 46 -6.09 12.01 6.27
C ASP A 46 -6.95 11.96 5.00
N ARG A 47 -6.44 11.29 3.95
CA ARG A 47 -7.15 11.09 2.69
C ARG A 47 -8.47 10.34 2.88
N LEU A 48 -8.49 9.29 3.71
CA LEU A 48 -9.70 8.49 3.94
C LEU A 48 -10.73 9.22 4.79
N LEU A 49 -10.30 10.00 5.79
CA LEU A 49 -11.17 10.84 6.62
C LEU A 49 -11.80 11.97 5.80
N ALA A 50 -11.07 12.55 4.84
CA ALA A 50 -11.58 13.58 3.95
C ALA A 50 -12.77 13.12 3.08
N LEU A 51 -12.98 11.80 2.90
CA LEU A 51 -14.08 11.23 2.11
C LEU A 51 -15.43 11.18 2.84
N GLY A 52 -15.57 11.96 3.92
CA GLY A 52 -16.74 11.93 4.79
C GLY A 52 -16.69 10.82 5.84
N GLY A 53 -15.49 10.27 6.10
CA GLY A 53 -15.23 9.35 7.19
C GLY A 53 -15.09 10.08 8.53
N SER A 54 -15.48 9.41 9.61
CA SER A 54 -15.07 9.79 10.97
C SER A 54 -14.03 8.80 11.48
N TRP A 55 -13.32 9.18 12.54
CA TRP A 55 -12.44 8.25 13.27
C TRP A 55 -13.17 6.97 13.70
N ASP A 56 -14.47 7.05 14.02
CA ASP A 56 -15.30 5.89 14.37
C ASP A 56 -15.48 4.88 13.21
N SER A 57 -15.35 5.35 11.97
CA SER A 57 -15.49 4.52 10.76
C SER A 57 -14.16 3.99 10.22
N LEU A 58 -13.03 4.58 10.62
CA LEU A 58 -11.70 4.18 10.18
C LEU A 58 -11.19 3.02 11.02
N TRP A 59 -10.67 2.00 10.35
CA TRP A 59 -10.05 0.82 10.95
C TRP A 59 -8.60 0.70 10.52
N VAL A 60 -7.77 0.13 11.39
CA VAL A 60 -6.40 -0.22 11.06
C VAL A 60 -6.15 -1.64 11.52
N ILE A 61 -5.55 -2.45 10.65
CA ILE A 61 -5.01 -3.76 11.01
C ILE A 61 -3.49 -3.76 10.86
N THR A 62 -2.81 -4.24 11.89
CA THR A 62 -1.35 -4.15 12.00
C THR A 62 -0.80 -5.29 12.84
N SER A 63 0.52 -5.51 12.81
CA SER A 63 1.17 -6.45 13.72
C SER A 63 1.36 -5.88 15.13
N SER A 64 1.47 -6.78 16.12
CA SER A 64 1.81 -6.45 17.51
C SER A 64 3.07 -5.60 17.67
N GLN A 65 4.06 -5.78 16.79
CA GLN A 65 5.33 -5.04 16.79
C GLN A 65 5.17 -3.58 16.37
N ILE A 66 4.15 -3.28 15.57
CA ILE A 66 3.92 -1.98 14.92
C ILE A 66 2.77 -1.22 15.60
N ALA A 67 1.90 -1.93 16.33
CA ALA A 67 0.69 -1.40 16.95
C ALA A 67 0.92 -0.13 17.80
N GLU A 68 2.00 -0.09 18.57
CA GLU A 68 2.31 1.10 19.38
C GLU A 68 2.64 2.33 18.53
N GLY A 69 3.40 2.13 17.45
CA GLY A 69 3.65 3.21 16.49
C GLY A 69 2.38 3.68 15.79
N VAL A 70 1.43 2.78 15.50
CA VAL A 70 0.12 3.17 14.95
C VAL A 70 -0.64 4.07 15.92
N ARG A 71 -0.69 3.72 17.22
CA ARG A 71 -1.35 4.56 18.24
C ARG A 71 -0.73 5.95 18.35
N GLN A 72 0.60 6.04 18.25
CA GLN A 72 1.30 7.32 18.29
C GLN A 72 1.04 8.17 17.04
N GLN A 73 0.97 7.52 15.87
CA GLN A 73 0.74 8.18 14.59
C GLN A 73 -0.71 8.63 14.39
N LEU A 74 -1.68 7.85 14.92
CA LEU A 74 -3.12 8.05 14.80
C LEU A 74 -3.79 8.03 16.20
N PRO A 75 -3.57 9.06 17.03
CA PRO A 75 -4.04 9.07 18.43
C PRO A 75 -5.57 9.13 18.58
N ASP A 76 -6.27 9.58 17.53
CA ASP A 76 -7.73 9.70 17.52
C ASP A 76 -8.44 8.40 17.05
N LEU A 77 -7.69 7.37 16.63
CA LEU A 77 -8.26 6.08 16.22
C LEU A 77 -8.85 5.35 17.44
N PRO A 78 -10.14 4.94 17.41
CA PRO A 78 -10.73 4.16 18.48
C PRO A 78 -9.97 2.85 18.73
N VAL A 79 -9.83 2.47 20.00
CA VAL A 79 -9.05 1.29 20.40
C VAL A 79 -9.65 0.02 19.79
N GLU A 80 -10.97 -0.04 19.71
CA GLU A 80 -11.74 -1.14 19.13
C GLU A 80 -11.69 -1.21 17.60
N ASN A 81 -11.10 -0.22 16.93
CA ASN A 81 -10.88 -0.19 15.48
C ASN A 81 -9.42 -0.51 15.10
N LEU A 82 -8.55 -0.72 16.09
CA LEU A 82 -7.17 -1.17 15.88
C LEU A 82 -7.07 -2.69 16.09
N LEU A 83 -7.08 -3.44 14.99
CA LEU A 83 -6.90 -4.88 15.00
C LEU A 83 -5.41 -5.23 15.01
N ILE A 84 -5.00 -6.05 15.97
CA ILE A 84 -3.58 -6.37 16.21
C ILE A 84 -3.34 -7.85 15.91
N GLU A 85 -2.69 -8.13 14.79
CA GLU A 85 -2.23 -9.45 14.42
C GLU A 85 -1.12 -9.90 15.39
N SER A 86 -1.29 -11.10 15.96
CA SER A 86 -0.27 -11.72 16.80
C SER A 86 1.00 -12.05 16.00
N GLU A 87 0.84 -12.41 14.72
CA GLU A 87 1.91 -12.65 13.77
C GLU A 87 1.45 -12.31 12.34
N GLY A 88 2.35 -11.82 11.49
CA GLY A 88 2.00 -11.49 10.10
C GLY A 88 1.71 -12.72 9.24
N ARG A 89 0.48 -12.82 8.73
CA ARG A 89 0.00 -13.91 7.86
C ARG A 89 -0.35 -13.47 6.44
N ASP A 90 0.22 -12.36 6.00
CA ASP A 90 -0.09 -11.73 4.71
C ASP A 90 -1.56 -11.25 4.67
N THR A 91 -2.06 -10.77 3.54
CA THR A 91 -3.28 -9.93 3.53
C THR A 91 -4.59 -10.70 3.67
N ALA A 92 -4.67 -12.00 3.34
CA ALA A 92 -5.96 -12.71 3.34
C ALA A 92 -6.56 -12.86 4.75
N ALA A 93 -5.75 -13.21 5.75
CA ALA A 93 -6.19 -13.32 7.14
C ALA A 93 -6.61 -11.96 7.72
N ALA A 94 -5.90 -10.89 7.32
CA ALA A 94 -6.22 -9.53 7.73
C ALA A 94 -7.57 -9.07 7.15
N VAL A 95 -7.80 -9.34 5.86
CA VAL A 95 -9.07 -9.06 5.19
C VAL A 95 -10.21 -9.84 5.82
N ALA A 96 -10.02 -11.14 6.08
CA ALA A 96 -11.03 -11.99 6.69
C ALA A 96 -11.43 -11.48 8.09
N TRP A 97 -10.45 -11.24 8.97
CA TRP A 97 -10.71 -10.81 10.33
C TRP A 97 -11.38 -9.43 10.38
N ALA A 98 -10.85 -8.43 9.68
CA ALA A 98 -11.46 -7.11 9.64
C ALA A 98 -12.89 -7.14 9.08
N SER A 99 -13.15 -7.97 8.06
CA SER A 99 -14.49 -8.13 7.49
C SER A 99 -15.48 -8.78 8.46
N LEU A 100 -15.03 -9.74 9.28
CA LEU A 100 -15.84 -10.34 10.33
C LEU A 100 -16.23 -9.33 11.42
N GLU A 101 -15.26 -8.56 11.91
CA GLU A 101 -15.48 -7.52 12.94
C GLU A 101 -16.44 -6.43 12.46
N ILE A 102 -16.24 -5.93 11.24
CA ILE A 102 -17.09 -4.90 10.65
C ILE A 102 -18.50 -5.46 10.38
N LYS A 103 -18.62 -6.69 9.86
CA LYS A 103 -19.94 -7.35 9.70
C LYS A 103 -20.65 -7.50 11.04
N GLN A 104 -19.94 -7.92 12.09
CA GLN A 104 -20.53 -8.11 13.41
C GLN A 104 -21.08 -6.80 13.97
N ARG A 105 -20.40 -5.67 13.74
CA ARG A 105 -20.77 -4.37 14.29
C ARG A 105 -21.80 -3.62 13.43
N TYR A 106 -21.73 -3.74 12.10
CA TYR A 106 -22.50 -2.89 11.17
C TYR A 106 -23.37 -3.66 10.17
N GLY A 107 -23.34 -5.00 10.19
CA GLY A 107 -24.16 -5.85 9.33
C GLY A 107 -23.47 -6.27 8.03
N GLU A 108 -24.09 -7.20 7.30
CA GLU A 108 -23.52 -7.81 6.09
C GLU A 108 -23.43 -6.87 4.88
N ASP A 109 -24.26 -5.81 4.86
CA ASP A 109 -24.29 -4.81 3.79
C ASP A 109 -23.28 -3.67 3.99
N ALA A 110 -22.51 -3.69 5.09
CA ALA A 110 -21.41 -2.75 5.30
C ALA A 110 -20.41 -2.83 4.14
N VAL A 111 -20.12 -1.69 3.50
CA VAL A 111 -19.12 -1.61 2.43
C VAL A 111 -17.76 -1.35 3.06
N ILE A 112 -16.80 -2.22 2.78
CA ILE A 112 -15.45 -2.18 3.33
C ILE A 112 -14.49 -1.84 2.20
N GLY A 113 -13.55 -0.92 2.46
CA GLY A 113 -12.44 -0.62 1.58
C GLY A 113 -11.11 -0.97 2.24
N PHE A 114 -10.25 -1.74 1.58
CA PHE A 114 -8.92 -2.07 2.07
C PHE A 114 -7.87 -1.20 1.38
N PHE A 115 -6.99 -0.60 2.19
CA PHE A 115 -6.02 0.40 1.74
C PHE A 115 -4.62 0.13 2.33
N PRO A 116 -3.59 -0.08 1.51
CA PRO A 116 -2.22 -0.16 2.01
C PRO A 116 -1.79 1.16 2.68
N ALA A 117 -1.15 1.06 3.85
CA ALA A 117 -0.70 2.22 4.63
C ALA A 117 0.47 3.00 4.00
N ASP A 118 1.10 2.44 2.97
CA ASP A 118 2.42 2.84 2.49
C ASP A 118 2.46 3.17 1.00
N HIS A 119 1.30 3.50 0.42
CA HIS A 119 1.17 3.99 -0.96
C HIS A 119 1.09 5.52 -1.01
N TRP A 120 1.53 6.09 -2.12
CA TRP A 120 1.35 7.50 -2.43
C TRP A 120 0.27 7.70 -3.49
N ILE A 121 -0.51 8.77 -3.33
CA ILE A 121 -1.58 9.19 -4.24
C ILE A 121 -1.50 10.70 -4.43
N ALA A 122 -1.34 11.13 -5.68
CA ALA A 122 -1.20 12.53 -6.07
C ALA A 122 -2.52 13.27 -6.01
N ASP A 123 -3.53 12.74 -6.71
CA ASP A 123 -4.81 13.39 -6.93
C ASP A 123 -5.84 12.84 -5.94
N GLN A 124 -6.02 13.59 -4.86
CA GLN A 124 -6.94 13.27 -3.78
C GLN A 124 -8.41 13.32 -4.23
N GLU A 125 -8.76 14.23 -5.15
CA GLU A 125 -10.13 14.37 -5.67
C GLU A 125 -10.47 13.24 -6.62
N ALA A 126 -9.56 12.88 -7.55
CA ALA A 126 -9.74 11.74 -8.43
C ALA A 126 -9.82 10.42 -7.65
N PHE A 127 -9.03 10.28 -6.58
CA PHE A 127 -9.15 9.14 -5.67
C PHE A 127 -10.50 9.08 -4.96
N ALA A 128 -11.00 10.22 -4.45
CA ALA A 128 -12.31 10.32 -3.83
C ALA A 128 -13.44 9.91 -4.79
N HIS A 129 -13.38 10.45 -6.01
CA HIS A 129 -14.31 10.13 -7.08
C HIS A 129 -14.31 8.63 -7.43
N THR A 130 -13.11 8.04 -7.49
CA THR A 130 -12.90 6.60 -7.71
C THR A 130 -13.52 5.76 -6.61
N LEU A 131 -13.34 6.13 -5.35
CA LEU A 131 -13.94 5.38 -4.25
C LEU A 131 -15.46 5.49 -4.22
N SER A 132 -16.02 6.64 -4.57
CA SER A 132 -17.47 6.78 -4.72
C SER A 132 -18.01 5.84 -5.79
N ALA A 133 -17.34 5.72 -6.95
CA ALA A 133 -17.67 4.76 -8.00
C ALA A 133 -17.57 3.30 -7.51
N ALA A 134 -16.49 2.95 -6.80
CA ALA A 134 -16.26 1.61 -6.28
C ALA A 134 -17.33 1.22 -5.25
N THR A 135 -17.66 2.13 -4.33
CA THR A 135 -18.74 1.95 -3.34
C THR A 135 -20.09 1.81 -4.01
N GLN A 136 -20.39 2.61 -5.04
CA GLN A 136 -21.62 2.49 -5.81
C GLN A 136 -21.75 1.11 -6.46
N LEU A 137 -20.69 0.64 -7.12
CA LEU A 137 -20.66 -0.69 -7.74
C LEU A 137 -20.86 -1.78 -6.67
N ALA A 138 -20.06 -1.79 -5.61
CA ALA A 138 -20.14 -2.77 -4.52
C ALA A 138 -21.51 -2.81 -3.81
N THR A 139 -22.21 -1.67 -3.75
CA THR A 139 -23.56 -1.59 -3.17
C THR A 139 -24.62 -2.13 -4.14
N SER A 140 -24.47 -1.84 -5.44
CA SER A 140 -25.48 -2.17 -6.45
C SER A 140 -25.48 -3.65 -6.88
N THR A 141 -24.37 -4.35 -6.73
CA THR A 141 -24.19 -5.74 -7.15
C THR A 141 -23.37 -6.54 -6.14
N ALA A 142 -23.29 -7.87 -6.30
CA ALA A 142 -22.31 -8.66 -5.56
C ALA A 142 -20.94 -8.52 -6.24
N ALA A 143 -20.17 -7.51 -5.83
CA ALA A 143 -18.90 -7.17 -6.44
C ALA A 143 -17.75 -7.07 -5.43
N ILE A 144 -16.58 -7.55 -5.87
CA ILE A 144 -15.26 -7.30 -5.28
C ILE A 144 -14.54 -6.37 -6.25
N VAL A 145 -14.56 -5.08 -5.95
CA VAL A 145 -14.02 -4.03 -6.83
C VAL A 145 -12.55 -3.81 -6.50
N THR A 146 -11.68 -3.82 -7.50
CA THR A 146 -10.28 -3.40 -7.40
C THR A 146 -10.03 -2.13 -8.19
N LEU A 147 -9.07 -1.32 -7.74
CA LEU A 147 -8.67 -0.09 -8.44
C LEU A 147 -7.46 -0.39 -9.33
N GLY A 148 -7.67 -0.39 -10.64
CA GLY A 148 -6.67 -0.74 -11.64
C GLY A 148 -5.91 0.49 -12.11
N ILE A 149 -4.63 0.63 -11.72
CA ILE A 149 -3.82 1.78 -12.13
C ILE A 149 -3.38 1.61 -13.57
N LYS A 150 -3.47 2.66 -14.38
CA LYS A 150 -2.96 2.65 -15.76
C LYS A 150 -1.44 2.40 -15.77
N PRO A 151 -0.94 1.33 -16.41
CA PRO A 151 0.50 1.08 -16.49
C PRO A 151 1.20 2.10 -17.37
N THR A 152 2.33 2.63 -16.90
CA THR A 152 3.18 3.57 -17.66
C THR A 152 4.50 2.97 -18.10
N PHE A 153 4.88 1.81 -17.54
CA PHE A 153 6.06 1.04 -17.92
C PHE A 153 5.86 -0.46 -17.62
N PRO A 154 6.63 -1.38 -18.21
CA PRO A 154 6.43 -2.82 -17.99
C PRO A 154 7.06 -3.27 -16.67
N SER A 155 6.43 -2.91 -15.56
CA SER A 155 6.85 -3.29 -14.20
C SER A 155 6.78 -4.81 -14.02
N THR A 156 7.82 -5.41 -13.46
CA THR A 156 7.81 -6.81 -12.99
C THR A 156 7.55 -6.89 -11.47
N GLY A 157 7.36 -5.74 -10.82
CA GLY A 157 7.14 -5.65 -9.37
C GLY A 157 5.66 -5.62 -8.97
N TYR A 158 4.76 -5.43 -9.94
CA TYR A 158 3.32 -5.29 -9.72
C TYR A 158 2.54 -6.49 -10.24
N GLY A 159 1.39 -6.74 -9.61
CA GLY A 159 0.34 -7.55 -10.21
C GLY A 159 -0.34 -6.80 -11.35
N TYR A 160 -0.88 -7.55 -12.31
CA TYR A 160 -1.64 -7.04 -13.45
C TYR A 160 -3.04 -7.62 -13.46
N ILE A 161 -3.98 -6.80 -13.93
CA ILE A 161 -5.41 -7.09 -14.01
C ILE A 161 -5.82 -6.94 -15.47
N GLU A 162 -6.29 -8.02 -16.08
CA GLU A 162 -6.85 -8.00 -17.43
C GLU A 162 -8.31 -7.61 -17.37
N GLN A 163 -8.66 -6.51 -18.04
CA GLN A 163 -10.03 -6.05 -18.18
C GLN A 163 -10.79 -6.98 -19.14
N GLY A 164 -11.98 -7.39 -18.72
CA GLY A 164 -12.93 -8.17 -19.51
C GLY A 164 -14.06 -7.32 -20.05
N GLU A 165 -15.27 -7.88 -20.02
CA GLU A 165 -16.45 -7.20 -20.53
C GLU A 165 -16.82 -5.98 -19.69
N LYS A 166 -17.19 -4.88 -20.36
CA LYS A 166 -17.69 -3.67 -19.70
C LYS A 166 -19.08 -3.93 -19.13
N ILE A 167 -19.25 -3.69 -17.83
CA ILE A 167 -20.52 -3.92 -17.13
C ILE A 167 -21.36 -2.66 -16.94
N GLY A 168 -20.77 -1.49 -17.20
CA GLY A 168 -21.47 -0.22 -17.09
C GLY A 168 -20.54 0.93 -16.72
N SER A 169 -21.12 1.97 -16.15
CA SER A 169 -20.39 3.10 -15.58
C SER A 169 -21.00 3.51 -14.26
N PHE A 170 -20.15 3.72 -13.26
CA PHE A 170 -20.50 4.01 -11.88
C PHE A 170 -19.80 5.31 -11.52
N ASN A 171 -20.56 6.31 -11.10
CA ASN A 171 -20.08 7.68 -10.91
C ASN A 171 -19.17 8.13 -12.07
N GLU A 172 -19.69 8.02 -13.30
CA GLU A 172 -19.01 8.38 -14.56
C GLU A 172 -17.75 7.55 -14.92
N LEU A 173 -17.31 6.62 -14.07
CA LEU A 173 -16.17 5.75 -14.34
C LEU A 173 -16.62 4.41 -14.92
N PRO A 174 -15.99 3.91 -16.00
CA PRO A 174 -16.32 2.60 -16.56
C PRO A 174 -15.83 1.48 -15.64
N ALA A 175 -16.66 0.44 -15.49
CA ALA A 175 -16.30 -0.76 -14.76
C ALA A 175 -16.32 -1.98 -15.69
N TYR A 176 -15.39 -2.90 -15.44
CA TYR A 176 -15.21 -4.11 -16.23
C TYR A 176 -15.15 -5.34 -15.33
N HIS A 177 -15.60 -6.48 -15.82
CA HIS A 177 -15.22 -7.76 -15.23
C HIS A 177 -13.70 -7.92 -15.25
N VAL A 178 -13.14 -8.62 -14.26
CA VAL A 178 -11.74 -9.07 -14.34
C VAL A 178 -11.70 -10.42 -15.04
N ASN A 179 -11.02 -10.49 -16.18
CA ASN A 179 -10.78 -11.76 -16.88
C ASN A 179 -9.67 -12.57 -16.21
N ARG A 180 -8.63 -11.88 -15.73
CA ARG A 180 -7.44 -12.52 -15.19
C ARG A 180 -6.68 -11.60 -14.25
N PHE A 181 -6.18 -12.16 -13.16
CA PHE A 181 -5.10 -11.60 -12.35
C PHE A 181 -3.79 -12.31 -12.70
N THR A 182 -2.68 -11.56 -12.71
CA THR A 182 -1.34 -12.13 -12.87
C THR A 182 -0.36 -11.39 -11.97
N GLU A 183 0.13 -12.06 -10.93
CA GLU A 183 1.07 -11.47 -9.96
C GLU A 183 2.51 -11.47 -10.50
N LYS A 184 3.15 -10.29 -10.55
CA LYS A 184 4.58 -10.11 -10.83
C LYS A 184 5.10 -10.89 -12.06
N PRO A 185 4.58 -10.59 -13.27
CA PRO A 185 5.02 -11.25 -14.49
C PRO A 185 6.50 -10.97 -14.79
N ASN A 186 7.09 -11.78 -15.68
CA ASN A 186 8.40 -11.47 -16.25
C ASN A 186 8.32 -10.24 -17.19
N ARG A 187 9.47 -9.68 -17.57
CA ARG A 187 9.54 -8.43 -18.36
C ARG A 187 8.81 -8.55 -19.71
N GLU A 188 9.02 -9.63 -20.45
CA GLU A 188 8.41 -9.86 -21.77
C GLU A 188 6.88 -9.93 -21.68
N THR A 189 6.37 -10.64 -20.67
CA THR A 189 4.93 -10.69 -20.38
C THR A 189 4.39 -9.31 -20.02
N ALA A 190 5.10 -8.53 -19.19
CA ALA A 190 4.70 -7.17 -18.83
C ALA A 190 4.66 -6.23 -20.05
N GLU A 191 5.67 -6.29 -20.93
CA GLU A 191 5.69 -5.55 -22.20
C GLU A 191 4.50 -5.91 -23.09
N THR A 192 4.18 -7.21 -23.17
CA THR A 192 2.99 -7.68 -23.88
C THR A 192 1.72 -7.11 -23.27
N PHE A 193 1.54 -7.16 -21.95
CA PHE A 193 0.38 -6.61 -21.27
C PHE A 193 0.15 -5.13 -21.59
N LEU A 194 1.21 -4.32 -21.49
CA LEU A 194 1.16 -2.90 -21.85
C LEU A 194 0.73 -2.67 -23.30
N SER A 195 1.26 -3.47 -24.23
CA SER A 195 0.99 -3.33 -25.67
C SER A 195 -0.49 -3.53 -26.03
N THR A 196 -1.23 -4.30 -25.24
CA THR A 196 -2.66 -4.57 -25.49
C THR A 196 -3.58 -3.41 -25.08
N GLY A 197 -3.16 -2.56 -24.13
CA GLY A 197 -4.01 -1.54 -23.53
C GLY A 197 -5.17 -2.07 -22.66
N HIS A 198 -5.27 -3.39 -22.45
CA HIS A 198 -6.34 -4.03 -21.67
C HIS A 198 -5.94 -4.35 -20.22
N PHE A 199 -4.70 -4.07 -19.84
CA PHE A 199 -4.22 -4.36 -18.49
C PHE A 199 -4.07 -3.11 -17.63
N SER A 200 -4.37 -3.30 -16.36
CA SER A 200 -4.09 -2.35 -15.28
C SER A 200 -3.14 -2.96 -14.26
N TRP A 201 -2.34 -2.15 -13.56
CA TRP A 201 -1.64 -2.63 -12.37
C TRP A 201 -2.64 -2.82 -11.22
N ASN A 202 -2.43 -3.88 -10.44
CA ASN A 202 -3.12 -4.10 -9.19
C ASN A 202 -2.60 -3.13 -8.13
N SER A 203 -3.45 -2.21 -7.68
CA SER A 203 -3.10 -1.24 -6.63
C SER A 203 -3.08 -1.83 -5.22
N GLY A 204 -3.53 -3.09 -5.04
CA GLY A 204 -3.72 -3.70 -3.72
C GLY A 204 -4.89 -3.10 -2.93
N MET A 205 -5.72 -2.26 -3.56
CA MET A 205 -6.92 -1.69 -2.96
C MET A 205 -8.17 -2.42 -3.44
N PHE A 206 -9.04 -2.75 -2.49
CA PHE A 206 -10.27 -3.52 -2.75
C PHE A 206 -11.47 -2.89 -2.04
N VAL A 207 -12.64 -2.90 -2.68
CA VAL A 207 -13.90 -2.39 -2.12
C VAL A 207 -15.02 -3.41 -2.35
N PHE A 208 -15.72 -3.79 -1.29
CA PHE A 208 -16.80 -4.80 -1.36
C PHE A 208 -17.75 -4.72 -0.16
N ARG A 209 -18.91 -5.35 -0.26
CA ARG A 209 -19.76 -5.61 0.92
C ARG A 209 -19.18 -6.73 1.77
N ALA A 210 -19.27 -6.60 3.10
CA ALA A 210 -18.76 -7.58 4.05
C ALA A 210 -19.32 -8.99 3.80
N GLY A 211 -20.64 -9.10 3.57
CA GLY A 211 -21.28 -10.39 3.26
C GLY A 211 -20.77 -11.05 1.98
N VAL A 212 -20.43 -10.25 0.96
CA VAL A 212 -19.91 -10.76 -0.32
C VAL A 212 -18.53 -11.37 -0.13
N VAL A 213 -17.58 -10.63 0.45
CA VAL A 213 -16.21 -11.14 0.62
C VAL A 213 -16.18 -12.37 1.53
N LEU A 214 -16.98 -12.38 2.61
CA LEU A 214 -16.99 -13.49 3.56
C LEU A 214 -17.54 -14.77 2.90
N LYS A 215 -18.59 -14.65 2.09
CA LYS A 215 -19.11 -15.80 1.31
C LYS A 215 -18.09 -16.34 0.31
N GLU A 216 -17.37 -15.44 -0.37
CA GLU A 216 -16.34 -15.85 -1.31
C GLU A 216 -15.13 -16.49 -0.60
N LEU A 217 -14.74 -15.98 0.59
CA LEU A 217 -13.71 -16.59 1.42
C LEU A 217 -14.12 -17.98 1.91
N HIS A 218 -15.38 -18.19 2.28
CA HIS A 218 -15.92 -19.53 2.61
C HIS A 218 -15.77 -20.51 1.43
N THR A 219 -15.87 -20.01 0.21
CA THR A 219 -15.75 -20.84 -1.01
C THR A 219 -14.30 -21.11 -1.40
N HIS A 220 -13.44 -20.08 -1.31
CA HIS A 220 -12.11 -20.10 -1.92
C HIS A 220 -10.94 -20.21 -0.94
N ALA A 221 -11.17 -19.92 0.34
CA ALA A 221 -10.21 -19.99 1.42
C ALA A 221 -10.85 -20.40 2.78
N PRO A 222 -11.64 -21.50 2.84
CA PRO A 222 -12.26 -21.99 4.08
C PRO A 222 -11.22 -22.22 5.19
N GLU A 223 -10.00 -22.60 4.82
CA GLU A 223 -8.87 -22.78 5.74
C GLU A 223 -8.44 -21.51 6.49
N ILE A 224 -8.89 -20.33 6.05
CA ILE A 224 -8.67 -19.04 6.71
C ILE A 224 -9.92 -18.61 7.49
N ILE A 225 -11.08 -18.62 6.84
CA ILE A 225 -12.28 -18.00 7.41
C ILE A 225 -12.94 -18.86 8.49
N GLU A 226 -13.02 -20.18 8.31
CA GLU A 226 -13.71 -21.06 9.26
C GLU A 226 -13.00 -21.09 10.63
N PRO A 227 -11.66 -21.21 10.71
CA PRO A 227 -10.99 -21.17 12.01
C PRO A 227 -11.17 -19.83 12.73
N LEU A 228 -11.13 -18.70 12.00
CA LEU A 228 -11.35 -17.36 12.55
C LEU A 228 -12.76 -17.21 13.13
N GLU A 229 -13.79 -17.70 12.44
CA GLU A 229 -15.18 -17.66 12.95
C GLU A 229 -15.37 -18.54 14.19
N GLN A 230 -14.72 -19.71 14.23
CA GLN A 230 -14.87 -20.67 15.33
C GLN A 230 -14.10 -20.30 16.60
N HIS A 231 -12.88 -19.80 16.44
CA HIS A 231 -11.91 -19.61 17.53
C HIS A 231 -11.54 -18.14 17.77
N GLY A 232 -12.04 -17.22 16.94
CA GLY A 232 -11.66 -15.81 17.00
C GLY A 232 -10.20 -15.57 16.60
N PRO A 233 -9.65 -14.39 16.91
CA PRO A 233 -8.30 -14.00 16.50
C PRO A 233 -7.18 -14.81 17.18
N ASP A 234 -7.44 -15.58 18.24
CA ASP A 234 -6.41 -16.37 18.92
C ASP A 234 -5.83 -17.48 18.01
N ILE A 235 -6.56 -17.88 16.96
CA ILE A 235 -6.11 -18.88 15.98
C ILE A 235 -5.13 -18.31 14.95
N TYR A 236 -4.91 -16.99 14.90
CA TYR A 236 -4.11 -16.32 13.87
C TYR A 236 -2.75 -16.98 13.58
N PRO A 237 -1.95 -17.41 14.58
CA PRO A 237 -0.66 -18.07 14.35
C PRO A 237 -0.76 -19.42 13.62
N GLN A 238 -1.95 -20.01 13.54
CA GLN A 238 -2.18 -21.30 12.87
C GLN A 238 -2.72 -21.12 11.44
N LEU A 239 -3.14 -19.90 11.08
CA LEU A 239 -3.67 -19.60 9.76
C LEU A 239 -2.58 -19.72 8.68
N PRO A 240 -2.92 -20.13 7.46
CA PRO A 240 -1.97 -20.14 6.37
C PRO A 240 -1.54 -18.72 6.01
N LYS A 241 -0.25 -18.55 5.71
CA LYS A 241 0.29 -17.29 5.23
C LYS A 241 0.01 -17.12 3.74
N LYS A 242 -0.95 -16.26 3.38
CA LYS A 242 -1.43 -16.12 2.00
C LYS A 242 -1.97 -14.72 1.72
N SER A 243 -1.63 -14.13 0.58
CA SER A 243 -2.22 -12.85 0.17
C SER A 243 -3.67 -13.03 -0.28
N ILE A 244 -4.45 -11.97 -0.19
CA ILE A 244 -5.83 -11.95 -0.69
C ILE A 244 -5.89 -12.21 -2.20
N ASP A 245 -4.87 -11.81 -2.94
CA ASP A 245 -4.76 -12.02 -4.38
C ASP A 245 -4.80 -13.53 -4.71
N TYR A 246 -3.94 -14.31 -4.04
CA TYR A 246 -3.89 -15.77 -4.21
C TYR A 246 -5.03 -16.51 -3.51
N ALA A 247 -5.50 -16.00 -2.37
CA ALA A 247 -6.56 -16.64 -1.60
C ALA A 247 -7.91 -16.56 -2.33
N LEU A 248 -8.17 -15.41 -2.96
CA LEU A 248 -9.49 -15.02 -3.45
C LEU A 248 -9.46 -14.43 -4.87
N MET A 249 -8.68 -13.38 -5.14
CA MET A 249 -8.83 -12.59 -6.37
C MET A 249 -8.55 -13.38 -7.65
N GLU A 250 -7.60 -14.31 -7.63
CA GLU A 250 -7.30 -15.19 -8.78
C GLU A 250 -8.39 -16.24 -9.04
N LYS A 251 -9.35 -16.42 -8.13
CA LYS A 251 -10.33 -17.52 -8.16
C LYS A 251 -11.78 -17.06 -8.28
N THR A 252 -12.10 -15.89 -7.73
CA THR A 252 -13.48 -15.37 -7.70
C THR A 252 -13.95 -14.97 -9.10
N THR A 253 -15.24 -15.16 -9.35
CA THR A 253 -15.92 -14.66 -10.56
C THR A 253 -16.60 -13.29 -10.32
N LEU A 254 -16.53 -12.78 -9.09
CA LEU A 254 -17.13 -11.51 -8.67
C LEU A 254 -16.11 -10.36 -8.64
N ALA A 255 -14.94 -10.53 -9.26
CA ALA A 255 -13.93 -9.48 -9.37
C ALA A 255 -14.29 -8.50 -10.51
N TYR A 256 -14.24 -7.21 -10.17
CA TYR A 256 -14.43 -6.10 -11.11
C TYR A 256 -13.31 -5.09 -10.94
N VAL A 257 -12.95 -4.42 -12.03
CA VAL A 257 -11.90 -3.40 -12.05
C VAL A 257 -12.44 -2.06 -12.51
N LEU A 258 -12.06 -1.02 -11.78
CA LEU A 258 -12.16 0.38 -12.21
C LEU A 258 -10.79 0.83 -12.71
N PRO A 259 -10.59 1.01 -14.03
CA PRO A 259 -9.35 1.56 -14.57
C PRO A 259 -9.27 3.05 -14.24
N VAL A 260 -8.21 3.45 -13.53
CA VAL A 260 -8.12 4.76 -12.90
C VAL A 260 -6.72 5.37 -13.08
N ASP A 261 -6.68 6.70 -12.95
CA ASP A 261 -5.45 7.49 -12.98
C ASP A 261 -5.59 8.63 -11.98
N PHE A 262 -4.93 8.49 -10.83
CA PHE A 262 -4.89 9.50 -9.76
C PHE A 262 -3.47 9.73 -9.26
N GLY A 263 -2.46 9.41 -10.08
CA GLY A 263 -1.04 9.48 -9.72
C GLY A 263 -0.70 8.57 -8.53
N TRP A 264 -0.62 7.26 -8.76
CA TRP A 264 -0.34 6.26 -7.73
C TRP A 264 1.09 5.75 -7.80
N ASP A 265 1.71 5.51 -6.64
CA ASP A 265 2.96 4.74 -6.52
C ASP A 265 2.97 3.90 -5.25
N ASP A 266 3.49 2.67 -5.32
CA ASP A 266 3.64 1.80 -4.15
C ASP A 266 4.87 2.15 -3.31
N LEU A 267 5.67 3.14 -3.71
CA LEU A 267 6.91 3.55 -3.07
C LEU A 267 7.82 2.36 -2.76
N GLY A 268 8.24 1.64 -3.80
CA GLY A 268 9.04 0.42 -3.63
C GLY A 268 10.45 0.63 -3.07
N ASP A 269 11.13 1.72 -3.47
CA ASP A 269 12.50 2.08 -3.08
C ASP A 269 12.75 3.60 -3.21
N TRP A 270 13.98 4.04 -2.97
CA TRP A 270 14.36 5.45 -3.09
C TRP A 270 14.11 6.07 -4.46
N ASN A 271 14.16 5.30 -5.56
CA ASN A 271 13.89 5.83 -6.90
C ASN A 271 12.42 6.26 -7.04
N ALA A 272 11.52 5.78 -6.17
CA ALA A 272 10.14 6.24 -6.12
C ALA A 272 10.02 7.71 -5.72
N ILE A 273 10.95 8.22 -4.92
CA ILE A 273 10.95 9.63 -4.49
C ILE A 273 11.22 10.56 -5.66
N GLU A 274 12.01 10.11 -6.64
CA GLU A 274 12.19 10.86 -7.87
C GLU A 274 10.89 10.94 -8.67
N ARG A 275 10.19 9.81 -8.87
CA ARG A 275 8.90 9.82 -9.58
C ARG A 275 7.85 10.71 -8.90
N LEU A 276 7.97 10.87 -7.60
CA LEU A 276 7.08 11.64 -6.76
C LEU A 276 7.34 13.16 -6.83
N LEU A 277 8.60 13.56 -6.68
CA LEU A 277 8.95 14.96 -6.41
C LEU A 277 9.74 15.64 -7.53
N LYS A 278 10.24 14.87 -8.50
CA LYS A 278 11.05 15.43 -9.57
C LYS A 278 10.19 16.33 -10.44
N THR A 279 10.70 17.54 -10.68
CA THR A 279 10.15 18.46 -11.66
C THR A 279 11.16 18.63 -12.79
N GLU A 280 10.69 19.11 -13.94
CA GLU A 280 11.55 19.49 -15.07
C GLU A 280 12.50 20.66 -14.72
N GLU A 281 12.21 21.39 -13.63
CA GLU A 281 12.91 22.61 -13.26
C GLU A 281 14.11 22.37 -12.32
N THR A 282 14.23 21.18 -11.71
CA THR A 282 15.30 20.88 -10.74
C THR A 282 16.24 19.79 -11.25
N PRO A 283 17.58 19.93 -11.10
CA PRO A 283 18.53 18.88 -11.50
C PRO A 283 18.51 17.66 -10.57
N ASN A 284 18.03 17.82 -9.33
CA ASN A 284 17.98 16.79 -8.28
C ASN A 284 16.61 16.81 -7.57
N VAL A 285 16.37 15.79 -6.75
CA VAL A 285 15.34 15.82 -5.70
C VAL A 285 16.02 16.03 -4.35
N GLU A 286 15.69 17.13 -3.69
CA GLU A 286 16.42 17.61 -2.51
C GLU A 286 15.46 17.77 -1.32
N LEU A 287 15.50 16.80 -0.42
CA LEU A 287 14.80 16.76 0.87
C LEU A 287 15.82 16.90 2.02
N ALA A 288 16.75 17.86 1.85
CA ALA A 288 17.83 18.15 2.77
C ALA A 288 18.34 19.58 2.54
N THR A 289 19.09 20.12 3.51
CA THR A 289 19.93 21.30 3.26
C THR A 289 21.11 20.87 2.38
N HIS A 290 21.07 21.17 1.08
CA HIS A 290 22.03 20.68 0.09
C HIS A 290 22.86 21.80 -0.56
N VAL A 291 24.16 21.56 -0.73
CA VAL A 291 25.07 22.41 -1.51
C VAL A 291 25.80 21.54 -2.53
N GLY A 292 25.41 21.65 -3.80
CA GLY A 292 25.96 20.86 -4.89
C GLY A 292 26.81 21.67 -5.86
N LEU A 293 27.89 21.06 -6.36
CA LEU A 293 28.63 21.48 -7.55
C LEU A 293 28.66 20.31 -8.53
N ASP A 294 28.26 20.51 -9.79
CA ASP A 294 28.22 19.47 -10.82
C ASP A 294 27.53 18.17 -10.33
N THR A 295 26.36 18.32 -9.68
CA THR A 295 25.57 17.19 -9.16
C THR A 295 24.21 17.13 -9.84
N GLN A 296 23.93 16.02 -10.53
CA GLN A 296 22.74 15.86 -11.37
C GLN A 296 22.08 14.49 -11.18
N GLY A 297 20.76 14.46 -11.34
CA GLY A 297 20.00 13.22 -11.18
C GLY A 297 20.17 12.62 -9.78
N ALA A 298 20.43 13.41 -8.74
CA ALA A 298 20.60 12.89 -7.39
C ALA A 298 19.28 12.95 -6.59
N ILE A 299 19.12 12.01 -5.66
CA ILE A 299 18.10 12.05 -4.60
C ILE A 299 18.84 12.28 -3.29
N ILE A 300 18.68 13.45 -2.68
CA ILE A 300 19.32 13.81 -1.42
C ILE A 300 18.26 13.92 -0.34
N TYR A 301 18.41 13.14 0.73
CA TYR A 301 17.49 13.11 1.86
C TYR A 301 18.27 13.24 3.18
N ALA A 302 17.80 14.10 4.08
CA ALA A 302 18.28 14.18 5.46
C ALA A 302 17.10 14.23 6.43
N SER A 303 17.06 13.33 7.42
CA SER A 303 15.98 13.36 8.43
C SER A 303 16.12 14.48 9.45
N ASN A 304 17.33 15.01 9.64
CA ASN A 304 17.57 16.20 10.45
C ASN A 304 17.74 17.42 9.52
N PRO A 305 16.89 18.46 9.62
CA PRO A 305 17.02 19.65 8.79
C PRO A 305 18.33 20.43 9.01
N GLU A 306 19.01 20.23 10.15
CA GLU A 306 20.30 20.85 10.45
C GLU A 306 21.49 20.16 9.73
N ASP A 307 21.30 18.95 9.22
CA ASP A 307 22.35 18.27 8.46
C ASP A 307 22.52 18.95 7.08
N VAL A 308 23.77 19.32 6.78
CA VAL A 308 24.14 19.86 5.46
C VAL A 308 24.81 18.76 4.64
N VAL A 309 24.28 18.48 3.44
CA VAL A 309 24.88 17.56 2.49
C VAL A 309 25.60 18.35 1.39
N VAL A 310 26.90 18.09 1.21
CA VAL A 310 27.72 18.75 0.18
C VAL A 310 28.16 17.72 -0.86
N THR A 311 27.93 18.01 -2.14
CA THR A 311 28.25 17.10 -3.25
C THR A 311 29.06 17.80 -4.33
N ILE A 312 30.00 17.08 -4.94
CA ILE A 312 30.82 17.58 -6.05
C ILE A 312 30.99 16.46 -7.09
N GLY A 313 30.52 16.67 -8.31
CA GLY A 313 30.74 15.74 -9.43
C GLY A 313 30.02 14.40 -9.32
N LEU A 314 28.80 14.38 -8.76
CA LEU A 314 28.01 13.16 -8.57
C LEU A 314 26.83 13.10 -9.54
N GLU A 315 26.61 11.93 -10.13
CA GLU A 315 25.52 11.68 -11.07
C GLU A 315 24.75 10.41 -10.68
N ASP A 316 23.42 10.47 -10.76
CA ASP A 316 22.52 9.32 -10.55
C ASP A 316 22.75 8.55 -9.23
N VAL A 317 22.91 9.31 -8.14
CA VAL A 317 23.10 8.80 -6.79
C VAL A 317 21.90 9.07 -5.88
N VAL A 318 21.70 8.19 -4.91
CA VAL A 318 20.84 8.40 -3.75
C VAL A 318 21.74 8.59 -2.54
N ILE A 319 21.58 9.72 -1.86
CA ILE A 319 22.28 10.08 -0.62
C ILE A 319 21.23 10.25 0.46
N VAL A 320 21.28 9.40 1.48
CA VAL A 320 20.33 9.42 2.60
C VAL A 320 21.11 9.53 3.89
N ARG A 321 20.81 10.53 4.69
CA ARG A 321 21.33 10.68 6.05
C ARG A 321 20.20 10.56 7.06
N ASP A 322 20.35 9.61 7.98
CA ASP A 322 19.43 9.44 9.09
C ASP A 322 20.18 9.00 10.35
N ARG A 323 19.95 9.72 11.45
CA ARG A 323 20.64 9.51 12.73
C ARG A 323 22.16 9.45 12.53
N ASN A 324 22.80 8.33 12.88
CA ASN A 324 24.23 8.10 12.77
C ASN A 324 24.65 7.37 11.48
N VAL A 325 23.77 7.27 10.48
CA VAL A 325 24.03 6.51 9.25
C VAL A 325 23.92 7.40 8.02
N THR A 326 24.79 7.16 7.05
CA THR A 326 24.70 7.74 5.70
C THR A 326 24.77 6.61 4.68
N LEU A 327 23.76 6.53 3.83
CA LEU A 327 23.75 5.68 2.64
C LEU A 327 24.10 6.54 1.43
N VAL A 328 25.04 6.04 0.62
CA VAL A 328 25.34 6.57 -0.71
C VAL A 328 25.31 5.40 -1.66
N VAL A 329 24.42 5.43 -2.64
CA VAL A 329 24.23 4.32 -3.58
C VAL A 329 23.88 4.86 -4.97
N LYS A 330 24.31 4.19 -6.03
CA LYS A 330 23.80 4.50 -7.37
C LYS A 330 22.32 4.15 -7.45
N LYS A 331 21.52 4.97 -8.14
CA LYS A 331 20.09 4.74 -8.35
C LYS A 331 19.78 3.34 -8.89
N GLU A 332 20.58 2.85 -9.83
CA GLU A 332 20.38 1.52 -10.43
C GLU A 332 20.53 0.35 -9.42
N ARG A 333 21.14 0.60 -8.25
CA ARG A 333 21.47 -0.41 -7.22
C ARG A 333 20.66 -0.27 -5.94
N THR A 334 19.64 0.60 -5.89
CA THR A 334 18.79 0.81 -4.70
C THR A 334 18.13 -0.47 -4.19
N GLN A 335 17.79 -1.42 -5.07
CA GLN A 335 17.23 -2.71 -4.67
C GLN A 335 18.21 -3.57 -3.86
N GLU A 336 19.52 -3.33 -3.97
CA GLU A 336 20.57 -4.06 -3.24
C GLU A 336 20.68 -3.66 -1.77
N ILE A 337 19.96 -2.62 -1.31
CA ILE A 337 19.92 -2.22 0.11
C ILE A 337 19.53 -3.41 1.01
N LYS A 338 18.63 -4.28 0.55
CA LYS A 338 18.26 -5.52 1.27
C LYS A 338 19.44 -6.46 1.51
N GLN A 339 20.44 -6.47 0.62
CA GLN A 339 21.63 -7.29 0.78
C GLN A 339 22.54 -6.72 1.87
N ILE A 340 22.70 -5.38 1.91
CA ILE A 340 23.45 -4.71 2.96
C ILE A 340 22.83 -4.95 4.34
N LEU A 341 21.50 -4.90 4.45
CA LEU A 341 20.81 -5.20 5.72
C LEU A 341 21.12 -6.60 6.27
N LYS A 342 21.26 -7.61 5.39
CA LYS A 342 21.67 -8.97 5.80
C LYS A 342 23.10 -8.99 6.34
N ILE A 343 23.99 -8.21 5.73
CA ILE A 343 25.38 -8.09 6.20
C ILE A 343 25.41 -7.41 7.57
N LEU A 344 24.69 -6.29 7.73
CA LEU A 344 24.58 -5.59 9.01
C LEU A 344 23.98 -6.46 10.11
N GLN A 345 22.97 -7.29 9.80
CA GLN A 345 22.38 -8.28 10.72
C GLN A 345 23.37 -9.34 11.22
N SER A 346 24.40 -9.66 10.43
CA SER A 346 25.39 -10.66 10.80
C SER A 346 26.50 -10.13 11.71
N ASP A 347 26.56 -8.81 11.92
CA ASP A 347 27.60 -8.15 12.71
C ASP A 347 26.97 -7.45 13.92
N SER A 348 27.29 -7.95 15.12
CA SER A 348 26.70 -7.45 16.36
C SER A 348 26.92 -5.96 16.60
N ARG A 349 27.96 -5.36 15.99
CA ARG A 349 28.26 -3.92 16.08
C ARG A 349 27.20 -3.04 15.44
N PHE A 350 26.39 -3.58 14.53
CA PHE A 350 25.42 -2.82 13.74
C PHE A 350 23.97 -3.16 14.08
N THR A 351 23.73 -3.93 15.15
CA THR A 351 22.38 -4.38 15.52
C THR A 351 21.40 -3.22 15.77
N ASP A 352 21.91 -2.12 16.35
CA ASP A 352 21.13 -0.91 16.65
C ASP A 352 20.80 -0.09 15.39
N LEU A 353 21.37 -0.45 14.23
CA LEU A 353 21.14 0.25 12.97
C LEU A 353 19.95 -0.32 12.18
N LEU A 354 19.32 -1.41 12.63
CA LEU A 354 18.40 -2.24 11.86
C LEU A 354 16.92 -1.99 12.13
#